data_AF-A0A813J3W0-F1
#
_entry.id   AF-A0A813J3W0-F1
#
_cell.length_a   1.000
_cell.length_b   1.000
_cell.length_c   1.000
_cell.angle_alpha   90.00
_cell.angle_beta   90.00
_cell.angle_gamma   90.00
#
_symmetry.space_group_name_H-M   'P 1'
#
loop_
_entity.id
_entity.type
_entity.pdbx_description
1 polymer ?
#
loop_
_entity_poly.entity_id
_entity_poly.type
_entity_poly.pdbx_seq_one_letter_code
_entity_poly.pdbx_strand_id
1 'polypeptide(L)'
;MSEIRQRKGEQPATEGSAPSADAKVDRAKVAARLTTMLESLKSKPKPGLTNESKQFKDALAADPFNIDLIFELGRAYGADQQWDKCANVLLRGFKRVSEFKNPDDRFEMLVILCQASMHEKKYRQALTVLNEISEPPDALESLADFDSLKCQVYCFNGDMVKGLKAFNKAIEGQEFDLAISTWAGCSAALRRAGAWAVTKTTLEGLAKTDADKDKLDAVENLAKLKDAYLQEDRPKTDVARYAAVALVVVAMLVFVYLLWLLEARSLESWKMRK
;
A
#
# COMPACT_ATOMS: atom_id res chain seq x y z
N MET A 1 -46.88 -7.39 -52.19
CA MET A 1 -45.47 -7.19 -52.57
C MET A 1 -45.24 -5.69 -52.61
N SER A 2 -44.74 -5.13 -51.50
CA SER A 2 -44.66 -3.68 -51.29
C SER A 2 -43.19 -3.27 -51.26
N GLU A 3 -42.74 -2.58 -52.31
CA GLU A 3 -41.38 -2.05 -52.44
C GLU A 3 -41.15 -0.90 -51.44
N ILE A 4 -40.27 -1.16 -50.48
CA ILE A 4 -39.76 -0.14 -49.55
C ILE A 4 -38.59 0.58 -50.23
N ARG A 5 -38.83 1.81 -50.70
CA ARG A 5 -37.79 2.71 -51.21
C ARG A 5 -36.96 3.25 -50.05
N GLN A 6 -35.71 2.79 -49.95
CA GLN A 6 -34.69 3.37 -49.07
C GLN A 6 -34.33 4.79 -49.53
N ARG A 7 -34.62 5.78 -48.68
CA ARG A 7 -34.10 7.15 -48.82
C ARG A 7 -32.62 7.17 -48.44
N LYS A 8 -31.78 7.47 -49.41
CA LYS A 8 -30.36 7.78 -49.27
C LYS A 8 -30.25 9.11 -48.51
N GLY A 9 -29.92 9.06 -47.23
CA GLY A 9 -29.75 10.23 -46.38
C GLY A 9 -28.52 11.05 -46.77
N GLU A 10 -28.72 12.35 -46.93
CA GLU A 10 -27.67 13.36 -47.01
C GLU A 10 -26.82 13.32 -45.74
N GLN A 11 -25.50 13.13 -45.92
CA GLN A 11 -24.54 13.30 -44.85
C GLN A 11 -24.35 14.80 -44.58
N PRO A 12 -24.59 15.29 -43.35
CA PRO A 12 -24.22 16.66 -43.00
C PRO A 12 -22.70 16.79 -43.10
N ALA A 13 -22.25 17.81 -43.83
CA ALA A 13 -20.85 18.17 -43.94
C ALA A 13 -20.31 18.50 -42.55
N THR A 14 -19.58 17.55 -41.97
CA THR A 14 -18.75 17.80 -40.80
C THR A 14 -17.58 18.68 -41.24
N GLU A 15 -17.70 19.97 -40.96
CA GLU A 15 -16.59 20.93 -41.00
C GLU A 15 -15.51 20.45 -40.03
N GLY A 16 -14.54 19.72 -40.58
CA GLY A 16 -13.32 19.31 -39.89
C GLY A 16 -12.48 20.53 -39.56
N SER A 17 -12.76 21.15 -38.42
CA SER A 17 -11.78 21.95 -37.68
C SER A 17 -10.59 21.03 -37.39
N ALA A 18 -9.55 21.15 -38.21
CA ALA A 18 -8.27 20.48 -37.99
C ALA A 18 -7.79 20.78 -36.56
N PRO A 19 -7.49 19.76 -35.73
CA PRO A 19 -6.98 19.99 -34.40
C PRO A 19 -5.67 20.78 -34.51
N SER A 20 -5.68 22.01 -33.99
CA SER A 20 -4.51 22.89 -33.96
C SER A 20 -3.32 22.16 -33.35
N ALA A 21 -2.21 22.09 -34.09
CA ALA A 21 -1.00 21.35 -33.72
C ALA A 21 -0.24 21.91 -32.50
N ASP A 22 -0.70 23.02 -31.90
CA ASP A 22 0.06 23.79 -30.92
C ASP A 22 -0.35 23.59 -29.45
N ALA A 23 -1.30 22.70 -29.15
CA ALA A 23 -1.63 22.34 -27.77
C ALA A 23 -1.01 21.00 -27.37
N LYS A 24 0.30 20.80 -27.61
CA LYS A 24 1.07 19.83 -26.81
C LYS A 24 1.20 20.41 -25.40
N VAL A 25 0.10 20.31 -24.65
CA VAL A 25 0.11 20.49 -23.20
C VAL A 25 1.23 19.60 -22.69
N ASP A 26 2.25 20.26 -22.16
CA ASP A 26 3.48 19.64 -21.69
C ASP A 26 3.13 18.76 -20.50
N ARG A 27 2.77 17.50 -20.78
CA ARG A 27 2.30 16.52 -19.78
C ARG A 27 3.29 16.40 -18.62
N ALA A 28 4.58 16.58 -18.90
CA ALA A 28 5.62 16.59 -17.87
C ALA A 28 5.45 17.76 -16.89
N LYS A 29 5.12 18.97 -17.37
CA LYS A 29 4.83 20.12 -16.49
C LYS A 29 3.58 19.93 -15.66
N VAL A 30 2.53 19.33 -16.22
CA VAL A 30 1.30 19.03 -15.47
C VAL A 30 1.57 17.99 -14.39
N ALA A 31 2.29 16.91 -14.72
CA ALA A 31 2.71 15.90 -13.76
C ALA A 31 3.59 16.47 -12.63
N ALA A 32 4.54 17.37 -12.96
CA ALA A 32 5.38 18.05 -11.99
C ALA A 32 4.60 18.98 -11.03
N ARG A 33 3.58 19.67 -11.54
CA ARG A 33 2.69 20.50 -10.69
C ARG A 33 1.82 19.65 -9.77
N LEU A 34 1.24 18.57 -10.30
CA LEU A 34 0.42 17.64 -9.52
C LEU A 34 1.22 16.96 -8.41
N THR A 35 2.45 16.55 -8.70
CA THR A 35 3.35 15.98 -7.68
C THR A 35 3.70 17.00 -6.60
N THR A 36 4.01 18.24 -6.98
CA THR A 36 4.25 19.32 -6.00
C THR A 36 3.02 19.58 -5.12
N MET A 37 1.82 19.60 -5.70
CA MET A 37 0.57 19.75 -4.94
C MET A 37 0.34 18.55 -4.01
N LEU A 38 0.48 17.32 -4.50
CA LEU A 38 0.34 16.11 -3.68
C LEU A 38 1.35 16.07 -2.54
N GLU A 39 2.58 16.54 -2.77
CA GLU A 39 3.62 16.61 -1.75
C GLU A 39 3.37 17.71 -0.72
N SER A 40 2.75 18.82 -1.12
CA SER A 40 2.29 19.85 -0.18
C SER A 40 1.10 19.39 0.68
N LEU A 41 0.28 18.46 0.15
CA LEU A 41 -0.84 17.85 0.87
C LEU A 41 -0.40 16.75 1.84
N LYS A 42 0.78 16.15 1.62
CA LYS A 42 1.37 15.23 2.61
C LYS A 42 1.77 16.04 3.83
N SER A 43 1.05 15.85 4.94
CA SER A 43 1.48 16.34 6.23
C SER A 43 2.88 15.78 6.52
N LYS A 44 3.90 16.63 6.54
CA LYS A 44 5.23 16.21 6.98
C LYS A 44 5.11 15.72 8.42
N PRO A 45 5.69 14.56 8.77
CA PRO A 45 5.67 14.10 10.16
C PRO A 45 6.22 15.22 11.04
N LYS A 46 5.46 15.59 12.08
CA LYS A 46 5.85 16.68 12.97
C LYS A 46 7.21 16.34 13.55
N PRO A 47 8.24 17.19 13.36
CA PRO A 47 9.56 16.91 13.89
C PRO A 47 9.51 17.02 15.43
N GLY A 48 9.60 15.87 16.11
CA GLY A 48 9.60 15.77 17.56
C GLY A 48 8.44 14.95 18.12
N LEU A 49 8.55 14.54 19.38
CA LEU A 49 7.43 13.97 20.11
C LEU A 49 6.53 15.12 20.60
N THR A 50 5.22 14.96 20.42
CA THR A 50 4.22 15.74 21.15
C THR A 50 4.46 15.65 22.66
N ASN A 51 4.04 16.66 23.41
CA ASN A 51 4.21 16.67 24.87
C ASN A 51 3.53 15.45 25.52
N GLU A 52 2.39 15.03 24.96
CA GLU A 52 1.67 13.81 25.34
C GLU A 52 2.49 12.54 25.12
N SER A 53 3.05 12.35 23.92
CA SER A 53 3.94 11.21 23.64
C SER A 53 5.16 11.16 24.57
N LYS A 54 5.70 12.32 24.98
CA LYS A 54 6.80 12.38 25.96
C LYS A 54 6.35 11.93 27.34
N GLN A 55 5.20 12.40 27.82
CA GLN A 55 4.66 12.01 29.13
C GLN A 55 4.45 10.49 29.22
N PHE A 56 3.82 9.88 28.21
CA PHE A 56 3.63 8.43 28.19
C PHE A 56 4.95 7.67 28.07
N LYS A 57 5.93 8.20 27.33
CA LYS A 57 7.26 7.60 27.23
C LYS A 57 8.00 7.61 28.57
N ASP A 58 7.94 8.72 29.30
CA ASP A 58 8.59 8.85 30.61
C ASP A 58 7.89 7.97 31.66
N ALA A 59 6.56 7.91 31.63
CA ALA A 59 5.78 7.00 32.49
C ALA A 59 6.11 5.52 32.19
N LEU A 60 6.21 5.15 30.91
CA LEU A 60 6.58 3.80 30.49
C LEU A 60 8.05 3.47 30.82
N ALA A 61 8.92 4.48 31.00
CA ALA A 61 10.27 4.24 31.50
C ALA A 61 10.27 3.84 32.98
N ALA A 62 9.30 4.33 33.77
CA ALA A 62 9.11 3.93 35.17
C ALA A 62 8.44 2.55 35.29
N ASP A 63 7.50 2.23 34.40
CA ASP A 63 6.84 0.91 34.34
C ASP A 63 6.79 0.37 32.90
N PRO A 64 7.85 -0.32 32.43
CA PRO A 64 7.97 -0.79 31.04
C PRO A 64 6.94 -1.83 30.61
N PHE A 65 6.22 -2.43 31.57
CA PHE A 65 5.28 -3.51 31.32
C PHE A 65 3.82 -3.07 31.53
N ASN A 66 3.54 -1.80 31.78
CA ASN A 66 2.17 -1.33 31.86
C ASN A 66 1.48 -1.38 30.48
N ILE A 67 0.45 -2.22 30.33
CA ILE A 67 -0.22 -2.42 29.03
C ILE A 67 -0.98 -1.18 28.56
N ASP A 68 -1.57 -0.43 29.49
CA ASP A 68 -2.30 0.81 29.20
C ASP A 68 -1.32 1.90 28.71
N LEU A 69 -0.15 2.05 29.35
CA LEU A 69 0.87 3.00 28.89
C LEU A 69 1.49 2.60 27.53
N ILE A 70 1.63 1.30 27.25
CA ILE A 70 2.05 0.82 25.92
C ILE A 70 1.03 1.24 24.86
N PHE A 71 -0.26 1.06 25.15
CA PHE A 71 -1.33 1.42 24.24
C PHE A 71 -1.41 2.92 24.00
N GLU A 72 -1.44 3.73 25.06
CA GLU A 72 -1.51 5.20 24.95
C GLU A 72 -0.29 5.78 24.21
N LEU A 73 0.92 5.27 24.48
CA LEU A 73 2.11 5.69 23.74
C LEU A 73 2.02 5.29 22.25
N GLY A 74 1.53 4.08 21.96
CA GLY A 74 1.32 3.61 20.59
C GLY A 74 0.28 4.43 19.83
N ARG A 75 -0.83 4.78 20.49
CA ARG A 75 -1.89 5.65 19.98
C ARG A 75 -1.37 7.05 19.67
N ALA A 76 -0.60 7.64 20.59
CA ALA A 76 0.04 8.93 20.39
C ALA A 76 1.02 8.92 19.20
N TYR A 77 1.84 7.87 19.06
CA TYR A 77 2.69 7.70 17.87
C TYR A 77 1.90 7.52 16.57
N GLY A 78 0.76 6.83 16.61
CA GLY A 78 -0.14 6.69 15.45
C GLY A 78 -0.72 8.04 15.02
N ALA A 79 -1.21 8.84 15.97
CA ALA A 79 -1.71 10.18 15.73
C ALA A 79 -0.64 11.12 15.12
N ASP A 80 0.61 10.96 15.55
CA ASP A 80 1.77 11.68 15.00
C ASP A 80 2.33 11.05 13.69
N GLN A 81 1.67 10.04 13.14
CA GLN A 81 2.07 9.29 11.94
C GLN A 81 3.48 8.67 12.02
N GLN A 82 3.96 8.37 13.24
CA GLN A 82 5.24 7.72 13.50
C GLN A 82 5.06 6.18 13.50
N TRP A 83 4.65 5.65 12.36
CA TRP A 83 4.20 4.25 12.21
C TRP A 83 5.22 3.20 12.66
N ASP A 84 6.51 3.38 12.37
CA ASP A 84 7.56 2.46 12.85
C ASP A 84 7.60 2.39 14.40
N LYS A 85 7.59 3.55 15.07
CA LYS A 85 7.59 3.60 16.54
C LYS A 85 6.29 3.06 17.11
N CYS A 86 5.15 3.41 16.51
CA CYS A 86 3.84 2.89 16.87
C CYS A 86 3.83 1.36 16.83
N ALA A 87 4.24 0.76 15.70
CA ALA A 87 4.33 -0.69 15.55
C ALA A 87 5.27 -1.32 16.58
N ASN A 88 6.47 -0.74 16.79
CA ASN A 88 7.48 -1.28 17.71
C ASN A 88 7.06 -1.21 19.19
N VAL A 89 6.25 -0.22 19.59
CA VAL A 89 5.69 -0.14 20.94
C VAL A 89 4.53 -1.12 21.10
N LEU A 90 3.54 -1.08 20.20
CA LEU A 90 2.35 -1.93 20.29
C LEU A 90 2.65 -3.42 20.17
N LEU A 91 3.68 -3.81 19.41
CA LEU A 91 4.17 -5.20 19.35
C LEU A 91 4.56 -5.76 20.72
N ARG A 92 5.00 -4.93 21.67
CA ARG A 92 5.36 -5.38 23.04
C ARG A 92 4.12 -5.81 23.83
N GLY A 93 3.00 -5.13 23.61
CA GLY A 93 1.73 -5.44 24.25
C GLY A 93 0.90 -6.48 23.51
N PHE A 94 1.21 -6.78 22.25
CA PHE A 94 0.40 -7.69 21.41
C PHE A 94 0.14 -9.07 22.05
N LYS A 95 1.16 -9.68 22.69
CA LYS A 95 1.01 -10.98 23.38
C LYS A 95 0.25 -10.90 24.70
N ARG A 96 -0.02 -9.68 25.16
CA ARG A 96 -0.67 -9.33 26.43
C ARG A 96 -2.00 -8.62 26.21
N VAL A 97 -2.51 -8.63 24.98
CA VAL A 97 -3.76 -7.96 24.63
C VAL A 97 -4.99 -8.55 25.35
N SER A 98 -4.86 -9.76 25.92
CA SER A 98 -5.87 -10.36 26.79
C SER A 98 -5.92 -9.74 28.20
N GLU A 99 -4.96 -8.89 28.57
CA GLU A 99 -4.92 -8.21 29.87
C GLU A 99 -5.85 -6.99 29.93
N PHE A 100 -6.28 -6.46 28.78
CA PHE A 100 -7.26 -5.37 28.74
C PHE A 100 -8.60 -5.84 29.34
N LYS A 101 -9.10 -5.07 30.30
CA LYS A 101 -10.43 -5.28 30.87
C LYS A 101 -11.53 -4.83 29.91
N ASN A 102 -11.27 -3.76 29.18
CA ASN A 102 -12.19 -3.21 28.20
C ASN A 102 -11.95 -3.86 26.82
N PRO A 103 -12.95 -4.54 26.23
CA PRO A 103 -12.82 -5.11 24.89
C PRO A 103 -12.61 -4.05 23.81
N ASP A 104 -13.07 -2.81 24.02
CA ASP A 104 -12.92 -1.71 23.05
C ASP A 104 -11.46 -1.25 22.96
N ASP A 105 -10.77 -1.09 24.09
CA ASP A 105 -9.35 -0.72 24.13
C ASP A 105 -8.50 -1.81 23.45
N ARG A 106 -8.85 -3.09 23.66
CA ARG A 106 -8.23 -4.21 22.95
C ARG A 106 -8.44 -4.11 21.44
N PHE A 107 -9.67 -3.82 21.01
CA PHE A 107 -10.00 -3.67 19.59
C PHE A 107 -9.21 -2.51 18.98
N GLU A 108 -9.24 -1.32 19.58
CA GLU A 108 -8.53 -0.13 19.11
C GLU A 108 -7.02 -0.37 19.03
N MET A 109 -6.42 -0.97 20.07
CA MET A 109 -5.00 -1.32 20.06
C MET A 109 -4.62 -2.22 18.87
N LEU A 110 -5.40 -3.27 18.61
CA LEU A 110 -5.11 -4.21 17.53
C LEU A 110 -5.33 -3.57 16.15
N VAL A 111 -6.36 -2.72 16.00
CA VAL A 111 -6.59 -1.97 14.76
C VAL A 111 -5.42 -1.04 14.46
N ILE A 112 -4.97 -0.25 15.45
CA ILE A 112 -3.82 0.66 15.29
C ILE A 112 -2.55 -0.13 14.97
N LEU A 113 -2.29 -1.24 15.65
CA LEU A 113 -1.14 -2.10 15.35
C LEU A 113 -1.22 -2.69 13.94
N CYS A 114 -2.41 -3.09 13.49
CA CYS A 114 -2.63 -3.59 12.13
C CYS A 114 -2.34 -2.50 11.09
N GLN A 115 -2.88 -1.28 11.29
CA GLN A 115 -2.61 -0.11 10.44
C GLN A 115 -1.12 0.23 10.40
N ALA A 116 -0.46 0.31 11.55
CA ALA A 116 0.97 0.58 11.63
C ALA A 116 1.79 -0.48 10.88
N SER A 117 1.42 -1.76 11.02
CA SER A 117 2.05 -2.87 10.29
C SER A 117 1.86 -2.74 8.77
N MET A 118 0.71 -2.23 8.31
CA MET A 118 0.42 -1.97 6.90
C MET A 118 1.27 -0.83 6.34
N HIS A 119 1.41 0.27 7.09
CA HIS A 119 2.25 1.41 6.72
C HIS A 119 3.74 1.00 6.60
N GLU A 120 4.21 0.14 7.50
CA GLU A 120 5.56 -0.42 7.48
C GLU A 120 5.74 -1.58 6.46
N LYS A 121 4.72 -1.86 5.64
CA LYS A 121 4.71 -2.94 4.63
C LYS A 121 4.97 -4.34 5.22
N LYS A 122 4.73 -4.54 6.51
CA LYS A 122 4.82 -5.82 7.23
C LYS A 122 3.52 -6.62 7.08
N TYR A 123 3.12 -6.91 5.84
CA TYR A 123 1.78 -7.44 5.52
C TYR A 123 1.42 -8.77 6.22
N ARG A 124 2.40 -9.67 6.41
CA ARG A 124 2.18 -10.93 7.14
C ARG A 124 1.86 -10.68 8.62
N GLN A 125 2.56 -9.73 9.24
CA GLN A 125 2.29 -9.32 10.62
C GLN A 125 0.91 -8.70 10.73
N ALA A 126 0.54 -7.81 9.79
CA ALA A 126 -0.80 -7.23 9.75
C ALA A 126 -1.90 -8.30 9.66
N LEU A 127 -1.70 -9.35 8.85
CA LEU A 127 -2.63 -10.48 8.76
C LEU A 127 -2.74 -11.26 10.07
N THR A 128 -1.62 -11.52 10.75
CA THR A 128 -1.63 -12.16 12.07
C THR A 128 -2.41 -11.33 13.08
N VAL A 129 -2.14 -10.02 13.16
CA VAL A 129 -2.84 -9.12 14.08
C VAL A 129 -4.33 -9.06 13.74
N LEU A 130 -4.69 -8.96 12.45
CA LEU A 130 -6.08 -8.92 11.99
C LEU A 130 -6.88 -10.14 12.43
N ASN A 131 -6.28 -11.33 12.41
CA ASN A 131 -6.95 -12.57 12.82
C ASN A 131 -7.21 -12.65 14.34
N GLU A 132 -6.52 -11.84 15.15
CA GLU A 132 -6.74 -11.74 16.61
C GLU A 132 -7.83 -10.71 16.98
N ILE A 133 -8.29 -9.91 16.01
CA ILE A 133 -9.29 -8.87 16.26
C ILE A 133 -10.67 -9.51 16.38
N SER A 134 -11.31 -9.31 17.54
CA SER A 134 -12.74 -9.60 17.74
C SER A 134 -13.54 -8.31 17.48
N GLU A 135 -14.49 -8.36 16.54
CA GLU A 135 -15.37 -7.23 16.23
C GLU A 135 -16.28 -6.93 17.44
N PRO A 136 -16.21 -5.73 18.06
CA PRO A 136 -17.11 -5.35 19.13
C PRO A 136 -18.53 -5.14 18.58
N PRO A 137 -19.57 -5.53 19.33
CA PRO A 137 -20.96 -5.49 18.85
C PRO A 137 -21.47 -4.06 18.58
N ASP A 138 -20.92 -3.06 19.26
CA ASP A 138 -21.46 -1.70 19.28
C ASP A 138 -20.67 -0.68 18.43
N ALA A 139 -19.59 -1.09 17.76
CA ALA A 139 -18.72 -0.16 17.02
C ALA A 139 -19.22 0.21 15.61
N LEU A 140 -20.52 0.48 15.47
CA LEU A 140 -21.21 0.68 14.19
C LEU A 140 -20.55 1.72 13.28
N GLU A 141 -20.06 2.84 13.83
CA GLU A 141 -19.50 3.94 13.03
C GLU A 141 -18.11 3.62 12.44
N SER A 142 -17.34 2.71 13.06
CA SER A 142 -15.97 2.38 12.62
C SER A 142 -15.87 1.11 11.76
N LEU A 143 -16.99 0.44 11.48
CA LEU A 143 -16.96 -0.86 10.78
C LEU A 143 -16.51 -0.73 9.31
N ALA A 144 -16.90 0.34 8.61
CA ALA A 144 -16.53 0.53 7.20
C ALA A 144 -15.01 0.70 7.03
N ASP A 145 -14.37 1.52 7.88
CA ASP A 145 -12.93 1.73 7.87
C ASP A 145 -12.18 0.45 8.27
N PHE A 146 -12.73 -0.31 9.21
CA PHE A 146 -12.16 -1.60 9.60
C PHE A 146 -12.26 -2.65 8.48
N ASP A 147 -13.39 -2.74 7.79
CA ASP A 147 -13.58 -3.64 6.65
C ASP A 147 -12.73 -3.20 5.43
N SER A 148 -12.49 -1.90 5.25
CA SER A 148 -11.51 -1.36 4.32
C SER A 148 -10.08 -1.82 4.67
N LEU A 149 -9.69 -1.75 5.94
CA LEU A 149 -8.40 -2.26 6.41
C LEU A 149 -8.27 -3.78 6.16
N LYS A 150 -9.31 -4.57 6.46
CA LYS A 150 -9.37 -6.01 6.17
C LYS A 150 -9.16 -6.30 4.69
N CYS A 151 -9.84 -5.56 3.81
CA CYS A 151 -9.65 -5.66 2.37
C CYS A 151 -8.17 -5.50 2.00
N GLN A 152 -7.54 -4.41 2.46
CA GLN A 152 -6.15 -4.14 2.15
C GLN A 152 -5.23 -5.27 2.65
N VAL A 153 -5.38 -5.69 3.90
CA VAL A 153 -4.55 -6.74 4.51
C VAL A 153 -4.68 -8.06 3.75
N TYR A 154 -5.89 -8.53 3.45
CA TYR A 154 -6.09 -9.78 2.70
C TYR A 154 -5.52 -9.69 1.29
N CYS A 155 -5.80 -8.59 0.57
CA CYS A 155 -5.32 -8.41 -0.80
C CYS A 155 -3.78 -8.31 -0.88
N PHE A 156 -3.11 -7.61 0.04
CA PHE A 156 -1.65 -7.56 0.06
C PHE A 156 -1.00 -8.92 0.38
N ASN A 157 -1.71 -9.80 1.08
CA ASN A 157 -1.29 -11.18 1.34
C ASN A 157 -1.76 -12.19 0.27
N GLY A 158 -2.42 -11.74 -0.80
CA GLY A 158 -2.84 -12.57 -1.92
C GLY A 158 -4.16 -13.32 -1.72
N ASP A 159 -4.88 -13.08 -0.62
CA ASP A 159 -6.21 -13.66 -0.38
C ASP A 159 -7.30 -12.78 -1.03
N MET A 160 -7.44 -12.91 -2.35
CA MET A 160 -8.36 -12.10 -3.15
C MET A 160 -9.81 -12.26 -2.70
N VAL A 161 -10.23 -13.48 -2.36
CA VAL A 161 -11.63 -13.80 -2.04
C VAL A 161 -12.06 -13.13 -0.74
N LYS A 162 -11.26 -13.25 0.33
CA LYS A 162 -11.56 -12.55 1.59
C LYS A 162 -11.44 -11.05 1.44
N GLY A 163 -10.48 -10.57 0.64
CA GLY A 163 -10.33 -9.15 0.33
C GLY A 163 -11.56 -8.54 -0.35
N LEU A 164 -12.13 -9.23 -1.35
CA LEU A 164 -13.38 -8.82 -2.02
C LEU A 164 -14.58 -8.85 -1.07
N LYS A 165 -14.69 -9.88 -0.22
CA LYS A 165 -15.77 -9.95 0.77
C LYS A 165 -15.72 -8.77 1.73
N ALA A 166 -14.53 -8.43 2.24
CA ALA A 166 -14.37 -7.29 3.14
C ALA A 166 -14.63 -5.97 2.43
N PHE A 167 -14.18 -5.81 1.18
CA PHE A 167 -14.47 -4.62 0.37
C PHE A 167 -15.97 -4.40 0.19
N ASN A 168 -16.71 -5.44 -0.20
CA ASN A 168 -18.16 -5.34 -0.39
C ASN A 168 -18.89 -4.96 0.90
N LYS A 169 -18.47 -5.53 2.03
CA LYS A 169 -19.00 -5.15 3.36
C LYS A 169 -18.69 -3.69 3.71
N ALA A 170 -17.50 -3.19 3.35
CA ALA A 170 -17.11 -1.80 3.61
C ALA A 170 -17.92 -0.77 2.80
N ILE A 171 -18.43 -1.13 1.62
CA ILE A 171 -19.23 -0.24 0.77
C ILE A 171 -20.74 -0.50 0.85
N GLU A 172 -21.17 -1.53 1.59
CA GLU A 172 -22.57 -1.90 1.71
C GLU A 172 -23.37 -0.79 2.41
N GLY A 173 -24.43 -0.31 1.76
CA GLY A 173 -25.27 0.78 2.27
C GLY A 173 -24.63 2.17 2.24
N GLN A 174 -23.39 2.30 1.75
CA GLN A 174 -22.69 3.58 1.65
C GLN A 174 -23.14 4.37 0.41
N GLU A 175 -23.06 5.70 0.51
CA GLU A 175 -23.22 6.56 -0.65
C GLU A 175 -22.05 6.40 -1.64
N PHE A 176 -22.29 6.73 -2.90
CA PHE A 176 -21.30 6.57 -3.97
C PHE A 176 -19.96 7.27 -3.64
N ASP A 177 -20.01 8.49 -3.09
CA ASP A 177 -18.83 9.27 -2.74
C ASP A 177 -18.00 8.63 -1.61
N LEU A 178 -18.62 7.92 -0.67
CA LEU A 178 -17.91 7.17 0.36
C LEU A 178 -17.36 5.86 -0.21
N ALA A 179 -18.14 5.15 -1.03
CA ALA A 179 -17.71 3.90 -1.67
C ALA A 179 -16.49 4.10 -2.59
N ILE A 180 -16.47 5.19 -3.39
CA ILE A 180 -15.34 5.52 -4.26
C ILE A 180 -14.10 5.93 -3.45
N SER A 181 -14.27 6.62 -2.31
CA SER A 181 -13.18 6.95 -1.39
C SER A 181 -12.54 5.68 -0.80
N THR A 182 -13.37 4.76 -0.31
CA THR A 182 -12.94 3.44 0.18
C THR A 182 -12.20 2.65 -0.90
N TRP A 183 -12.71 2.63 -2.12
CA TRP A 183 -12.04 1.98 -3.25
C TRP A 183 -10.70 2.63 -3.62
N ALA A 184 -10.63 3.96 -3.64
CA ALA A 184 -9.38 4.69 -3.85
C ALA A 184 -8.34 4.33 -2.78
N GLY A 185 -8.75 4.24 -1.51
CA GLY A 185 -7.92 3.80 -0.39
C GLY A 185 -7.39 2.37 -0.57
N CYS A 186 -8.23 1.46 -1.05
CA CYS A 186 -7.89 0.05 -1.28
C CYS A 186 -7.18 -0.23 -2.62
N SER A 187 -7.04 0.77 -3.50
CA SER A 187 -6.61 0.60 -4.89
C SER A 187 -5.31 -0.19 -5.08
N ALA A 188 -4.27 0.15 -4.32
CA ALA A 188 -2.98 -0.52 -4.40
C ALA A 188 -3.07 -2.01 -4.01
N ALA A 189 -3.88 -2.33 -2.98
CA ALA A 189 -4.07 -3.69 -2.52
C ALA A 189 -4.89 -4.49 -3.54
N LEU A 190 -6.02 -3.93 -4.00
CA LEU A 190 -6.91 -4.56 -4.98
C LEU A 190 -6.20 -4.89 -6.29
N ARG A 191 -5.35 -4.00 -6.80
CA ARG A 191 -4.54 -4.26 -7.99
C ARG A 191 -3.54 -5.38 -7.79
N ARG A 192 -2.84 -5.37 -6.66
CA ARG A 192 -1.87 -6.43 -6.33
C ARG A 192 -2.54 -7.81 -6.26
N ALA A 193 -3.78 -7.87 -5.78
CA ALA A 193 -4.55 -9.11 -5.72
C ALA A 193 -5.28 -9.48 -7.02
N GLY A 194 -5.26 -8.62 -8.06
CA GLY A 194 -6.02 -8.84 -9.29
C GLY A 194 -7.53 -8.56 -9.19
N ALA A 195 -7.99 -7.92 -8.10
CA ALA A 195 -9.39 -7.61 -7.81
C ALA A 195 -9.88 -6.26 -8.36
N TRP A 196 -9.00 -5.48 -9.00
CA TRP A 196 -9.30 -4.11 -9.43
C TRP A 196 -10.48 -4.02 -10.42
N ALA A 197 -10.48 -4.85 -11.46
CA ALA A 197 -11.54 -4.83 -12.47
C ALA A 197 -12.91 -5.21 -11.88
N VAL A 198 -12.94 -6.23 -11.02
CA VAL A 198 -14.17 -6.71 -10.36
C VAL A 198 -14.78 -5.61 -9.48
N THR A 199 -13.96 -4.99 -8.64
CA THR A 199 -14.43 -3.90 -7.76
C THR A 199 -14.85 -2.64 -8.54
N LYS A 200 -14.22 -2.36 -9.70
CA LYS A 200 -14.67 -1.29 -10.60
C LYS A 200 -16.10 -1.55 -11.08
N THR A 201 -16.39 -2.75 -11.59
CA THR A 201 -17.74 -3.10 -12.04
C THR A 201 -18.78 -2.98 -10.93
N THR A 202 -18.41 -3.30 -9.69
CA THR A 202 -19.29 -3.07 -8.52
C THR A 202 -19.62 -1.58 -8.34
N LEU A 203 -18.62 -0.69 -8.45
CA LEU A 203 -18.84 0.76 -8.36
C LEU A 203 -19.60 1.33 -9.56
N GLU A 204 -19.39 0.81 -10.76
CA GLU A 204 -20.18 1.19 -11.95
C GLU A 204 -21.67 0.91 -11.73
N GLY A 205 -22.01 -0.16 -10.99
CA GLY A 205 -23.39 -0.44 -10.59
C GLY A 205 -23.96 0.53 -9.54
N LEU A 206 -23.10 1.17 -8.75
CA LEU A 206 -23.50 2.21 -7.78
C LEU A 206 -23.59 3.61 -8.40
N ALA A 207 -22.89 3.86 -9.51
CA ALA A 207 -22.88 5.13 -10.23
C ALA A 207 -24.20 5.34 -10.97
N LYS A 208 -25.09 6.18 -10.42
CA LYS A 208 -26.41 6.45 -11.00
C LYS A 208 -26.40 7.58 -12.01
N THR A 209 -25.51 8.54 -11.84
CA THR A 209 -25.41 9.73 -12.70
C THR A 209 -24.17 9.68 -13.59
N ASP A 210 -24.17 10.43 -14.69
CA ASP A 210 -22.97 10.54 -15.53
C ASP A 210 -21.81 11.25 -14.80
N ALA A 211 -22.13 12.17 -13.88
CA ALA A 211 -21.14 12.79 -13.00
C ALA A 211 -20.44 11.76 -12.08
N ASP A 212 -21.16 10.74 -11.61
CA ASP A 212 -20.57 9.65 -10.82
C ASP A 212 -19.60 8.82 -11.65
N LYS A 213 -19.93 8.57 -12.93
CA LYS A 213 -19.04 7.86 -13.85
C LYS A 213 -17.77 8.65 -14.14
N ASP A 214 -17.90 9.96 -14.35
CA ASP A 214 -16.75 10.85 -14.55
C ASP A 214 -15.82 10.85 -13.31
N LYS A 215 -16.39 10.87 -12.10
CA LYS A 215 -15.63 10.72 -10.85
C LYS A 215 -14.90 9.37 -10.79
N LEU A 216 -15.56 8.28 -11.15
CA LEU A 216 -14.98 6.94 -11.17
C LEU A 216 -13.76 6.87 -12.12
N ASP A 217 -13.91 7.39 -13.33
CA ASP A 217 -12.83 7.43 -14.32
C ASP A 217 -11.68 8.35 -13.87
N ALA A 218 -11.98 9.48 -13.22
CA ALA A 218 -10.97 10.36 -12.64
C ALA A 218 -10.14 9.65 -11.56
N VAL A 219 -10.79 8.90 -10.65
CA VAL A 219 -10.11 8.12 -9.61
C VAL A 219 -9.29 6.98 -10.22
N GLU A 220 -9.80 6.31 -11.26
CA GLU A 220 -9.03 5.29 -11.97
C GLU A 220 -7.74 5.87 -12.57
N ASN A 221 -7.85 7.01 -13.25
CA ASN A 221 -6.72 7.69 -13.87
C ASN A 221 -5.71 8.16 -12.82
N LEU A 222 -6.17 8.75 -11.71
CA LEU A 222 -5.33 9.13 -10.58
C LEU A 222 -4.55 7.92 -10.04
N ALA A 223 -5.25 6.80 -9.85
CA ALA A 223 -4.64 5.61 -9.32
C ALA A 223 -3.64 4.99 -10.32
N LYS A 224 -3.86 5.05 -11.64
CA LYS A 224 -2.87 4.64 -12.66
C LYS A 224 -1.61 5.52 -12.62
N LEU A 225 -1.79 6.84 -12.48
CA LEU A 225 -0.68 7.79 -12.36
C LEU A 225 0.15 7.55 -11.10
N LYS A 226 -0.52 7.29 -9.96
CA LYS A 226 0.14 6.93 -8.70
C LYS A 226 1.00 5.66 -8.84
N ASP A 227 0.49 4.63 -9.53
CA ASP A 227 1.24 3.39 -9.75
C ASP A 227 2.45 3.60 -10.67
N ALA A 228 2.29 4.37 -11.75
CA ALA A 228 3.41 4.72 -12.62
C ALA A 228 4.52 5.45 -11.85
N TYR A 229 4.13 6.43 -11.03
CA TYR A 229 5.06 7.17 -10.16
C TYR A 229 5.77 6.23 -9.17
N LEU A 230 5.03 5.35 -8.48
CA LEU A 230 5.61 4.40 -7.53
C LEU A 230 6.51 3.33 -8.21
N GLN A 231 6.33 3.07 -9.50
CA GLN A 231 7.22 2.20 -10.27
C GLN A 231 8.53 2.91 -10.64
N GLU A 232 8.49 4.20 -10.95
CA GLU A 232 9.69 5.02 -11.21
C GLU A 232 10.53 5.25 -9.95
N ASP A 233 9.87 5.49 -8.81
CA ASP A 233 10.52 5.70 -7.50
C ASP A 233 11.05 4.41 -6.87
N ARG A 234 10.69 3.23 -7.39
CA ARG A 234 11.39 2.02 -6.98
C ARG A 234 12.83 2.21 -7.43
N PRO A 235 13.81 2.32 -6.50
CA PRO A 235 15.20 2.41 -6.89
C PRO A 235 15.42 1.24 -7.84
N LYS A 236 15.86 1.53 -9.08
CA LYS A 236 16.25 0.49 -10.03
C LYS A 236 17.16 -0.42 -9.24
N THR A 237 16.62 -1.60 -8.93
CA THR A 237 16.93 -2.29 -7.70
C THR A 237 18.41 -2.51 -7.58
N ASP A 238 18.88 -2.64 -6.34
CA ASP A 238 20.20 -3.14 -5.97
C ASP A 238 20.60 -4.43 -6.71
N VAL A 239 19.82 -4.99 -7.65
CA VAL A 239 20.25 -5.99 -8.61
C VAL A 239 21.59 -5.62 -9.23
N ALA A 240 21.84 -4.37 -9.60
CA ALA A 240 23.17 -3.96 -10.08
C ALA A 240 24.25 -4.12 -9.00
N ARG A 241 23.93 -3.78 -7.75
CA ARG A 241 24.81 -3.91 -6.60
C ARG A 241 25.04 -5.37 -6.20
N TYR A 242 24.01 -6.19 -6.11
CA TYR A 242 24.06 -7.63 -5.84
C TYR A 242 24.75 -8.39 -6.98
N ALA A 243 24.53 -8.01 -8.24
CA ALA A 243 25.27 -8.57 -9.38
C ALA A 243 26.76 -8.20 -9.29
N ALA A 244 27.09 -6.96 -8.93
CA ALA A 244 28.48 -6.56 -8.72
C ALA A 244 29.13 -7.34 -7.56
N VAL A 245 28.42 -7.49 -6.43
CA VAL A 245 28.90 -8.30 -5.29
C VAL A 245 29.07 -9.77 -5.68
N ALA A 246 28.10 -10.36 -6.40
CA ALA A 246 28.20 -11.73 -6.89
C ALA A 246 29.39 -11.92 -7.84
N LEU A 247 29.64 -10.96 -8.74
CA LEU A 247 30.78 -10.98 -9.66
C LEU A 247 32.11 -10.94 -8.90
N VAL A 248 32.21 -10.11 -7.85
CA VAL A 248 33.40 -10.06 -6.97
C VAL A 248 33.62 -11.38 -6.24
N VAL A 249 32.55 -12.00 -5.72
CA VAL A 249 32.64 -13.32 -5.06
C VAL A 249 33.11 -14.40 -6.04
N VAL A 250 32.55 -14.44 -7.25
CA VAL A 250 32.97 -15.40 -8.29
C VAL A 250 34.44 -15.17 -8.68
N ALA A 251 34.87 -13.92 -8.86
CA ALA A 251 36.27 -13.60 -9.17
C ALA A 251 37.22 -14.07 -8.06
N MET A 252 36.86 -13.90 -6.78
CA MET A 252 37.65 -14.42 -5.66
C MET A 252 37.73 -15.95 -5.67
N LEU A 253 36.62 -16.65 -5.93
CA LEU A 253 36.63 -18.12 -6.02
C LEU A 253 37.51 -18.63 -7.17
N VAL A 254 37.46 -17.97 -8.32
CA VAL A 254 38.34 -18.28 -9.47
C VAL A 254 39.81 -18.04 -9.10
N PHE A 255 40.12 -16.94 -8.41
CA PHE A 255 41.48 -16.65 -7.96
C PHE A 255 42.01 -17.71 -6.99
N VAL A 256 41.21 -18.11 -6.00
CA VAL A 256 41.55 -19.20 -5.07
C VAL A 256 41.79 -20.52 -5.81
N TYR A 257 40.95 -20.84 -6.80
CA TYR A 257 41.11 -22.04 -7.62
C TYR A 257 42.41 -22.01 -8.46
N LEU A 258 42.74 -20.85 -9.04
CA LEU A 258 43.99 -20.69 -9.78
C LEU A 258 45.23 -20.83 -8.88
N LEU A 259 45.18 -20.28 -7.66
CA LEU A 259 46.26 -20.46 -6.68
C LEU A 259 46.44 -21.94 -6.31
N TRP A 260 45.34 -22.66 -6.11
CA TRP A 260 45.38 -24.11 -5.85
C TRP A 260 45.99 -24.91 -7.02
N LEU A 261 45.66 -24.57 -8.27
CA LEU A 261 46.28 -25.19 -9.45
C LEU A 261 47.79 -24.91 -9.56
N LEU A 262 48.22 -23.70 -9.23
CA LEU A 262 49.64 -23.34 -9.23
C LEU A 262 50.42 -24.10 -8.16
N GLU A 263 49.83 -24.25 -6.97
CA GLU A 263 50.41 -25.06 -5.88
C GLU A 263 50.55 -26.53 -6.29
N ALA A 264 49.49 -27.12 -6.87
CA ALA A 264 49.51 -28.50 -7.35
C ALA A 264 50.64 -28.76 -8.36
N ARG A 265 50.82 -27.86 -9.35
CA ARG A 265 51.92 -27.96 -10.34
C ARG A 265 53.30 -27.77 -9.72
N SER A 266 53.43 -26.84 -8.77
CA SER A 266 54.68 -26.61 -8.06
C SER A 266 55.13 -27.87 -7.31
N LEU A 267 54.21 -28.53 -6.61
CA LEU A 267 54.47 -29.77 -5.87
C LEU A 267 54.87 -30.94 -6.79
N GLU A 268 54.26 -31.06 -7.97
CA GLU A 268 54.67 -32.06 -8.97
C GLU A 268 56.09 -31.81 -9.47
N SER A 269 56.44 -30.55 -9.78
CA SER A 269 57.78 -30.20 -10.25
C SER A 269 58.87 -30.51 -9.21
N TRP A 270 58.52 -30.45 -7.92
CA TRP A 270 59.43 -30.74 -6.81
C TRP A 270 59.69 -32.24 -6.66
N LYS A 271 58.68 -33.09 -6.92
CA LYS A 271 58.84 -34.55 -6.90
C LYS A 271 59.79 -35.05 -7.99
N MET A 272 59.83 -34.39 -9.14
CA MET A 272 60.69 -34.77 -10.28
C MET A 272 62.18 -34.41 -10.09
N ARG A 273 62.53 -33.64 -9.05
CA ARG A 273 63.93 -33.25 -8.74
C ARG A 273 64.57 -34.09 -7.62
N LYS A 274 63.83 -35.02 -7.01
CA LYS A 274 64.37 -35.98 -6.04
C LYS A 274 64.64 -37.31 -6.74
#